data_AF-A0A9Q5G944-F1
#
_entry.id   AF-A0A9Q5G944-F1
#
_cell.length_a   1.000
_cell.length_b   1.000
_cell.length_c   1.000
_cell.angle_alpha   90.00
_cell.angle_beta   90.00
_cell.angle_gamma   90.00
#
_symmetry.space_group_name_H-M   'P 1'
#
loop_
_entity.id
_entity.type
_entity.pdbx_description
1 polymer ?
#
loop_
_entity_poly.entity_id
_entity_poly.type
_entity_poly.pdbx_seq_one_letter_code
_entity_poly.pdbx_strand_id
1 'polypeptide(L)'
;MQSIYQVADKYQGKYRGIAVCAPGKIDTEHKIIYFGGALPFLDGLNLQETLGEKYKVPVSVENDGKAAALAEQWHGELQDIDDGVRLPLEPALVAE
;
A
#
# COMPACT_ATOMS: atom_id res chain seq x y z
N MET A 1 3.12 -13.95 1.62
CA MET A 1 4.39 -13.38 1.09
C MET A 1 4.93 -14.08 -0.16
N GLN A 2 4.91 -15.42 -0.28
CA GLN A 2 5.51 -16.14 -1.42
C GLN A 2 5.05 -15.62 -2.81
N SER A 3 3.76 -15.33 -2.98
CA SER A 3 3.23 -14.81 -4.25
C SER A 3 3.77 -13.43 -4.61
N ILE A 4 3.98 -12.54 -3.63
CA ILE A 4 4.56 -11.20 -3.85
C ILE A 4 6.01 -11.35 -4.35
N TYR A 5 6.78 -12.24 -3.71
CA TYR A 5 8.15 -12.52 -4.15
C TYR A 5 8.20 -13.06 -5.57
N GLN A 6 7.31 -13.98 -5.95
CA GLN A 6 7.26 -14.49 -7.32
C GLN A 6 7.06 -13.38 -8.37
N VAL A 7 6.19 -12.42 -8.09
CA VAL A 7 5.97 -11.27 -8.99
C VAL A 7 7.18 -10.35 -9.01
N ALA A 8 7.73 -9.99 -7.85
CA ALA A 8 8.87 -9.09 -7.76
C ALA A 8 10.16 -9.70 -8.36
N ASP A 9 10.36 -11.00 -8.20
CA ASP A 9 11.49 -11.74 -8.80
C ASP A 9 11.35 -11.77 -10.34
N LYS A 10 10.13 -11.97 -10.87
CA LYS A 10 9.87 -11.97 -12.33
C LYS A 10 10.27 -10.66 -13.02
N TYR A 11 10.13 -9.53 -12.34
CA TYR A 11 10.45 -8.20 -12.88
C TYR A 11 11.73 -7.59 -12.30
N GLN A 12 12.55 -8.38 -11.61
CA GLN A 12 13.76 -7.86 -10.97
C GLN A 12 14.67 -7.14 -11.99
N GLY A 13 15.16 -5.96 -11.60
CA GLY A 13 15.94 -5.07 -12.46
C GLY A 13 15.14 -4.27 -13.49
N LYS A 14 13.80 -4.46 -13.56
CA LYS A 14 12.90 -3.73 -14.48
C LYS A 14 12.01 -2.70 -13.79
N TYR A 15 12.08 -2.58 -12.47
CA TYR A 15 11.39 -1.56 -11.68
C TYR A 15 12.39 -0.77 -10.84
N ARG A 16 12.02 0.46 -10.49
CA ARG A 16 12.85 1.37 -9.66
C ARG A 16 12.40 1.46 -8.21
N GLY A 17 11.26 0.86 -7.86
CA GLY A 17 10.67 0.92 -6.53
C GLY A 17 9.47 -0.02 -6.43
N ILE A 18 9.04 -0.28 -5.20
CA ILE A 18 7.84 -1.06 -4.89
C ILE A 18 6.89 -0.18 -4.10
N ALA A 19 5.63 -0.11 -4.53
CA ALA A 19 4.57 0.55 -3.80
C ALA A 19 3.52 -0.50 -3.43
N VAL A 20 3.10 -0.53 -2.17
CA VAL A 20 2.08 -1.45 -1.66
C VAL A 20 0.95 -0.63 -1.06
N CYS A 21 -0.27 -0.86 -1.50
CA CYS A 21 -1.44 -0.45 -0.73
C CYS A 21 -1.99 -1.66 0.04
N ALA A 22 -2.38 -1.44 1.29
CA ALA A 22 -2.84 -2.51 2.15
C ALA A 22 -3.94 -2.01 3.10
N PRO A 23 -4.84 -2.91 3.56
CA PRO A 23 -5.79 -2.58 4.61
C PRO A 23 -5.07 -2.35 5.93
N GLY A 24 -5.72 -1.60 6.81
CA GLY A 24 -5.22 -1.30 8.15
C GLY A 24 -4.59 0.07 8.29
N LYS A 25 -4.06 0.31 9.48
CA LYS A 25 -3.35 1.55 9.85
C LYS A 25 -1.90 1.46 9.42
N ILE A 26 -1.52 2.28 8.45
CA ILE A 26 -0.16 2.30 7.90
C ILE A 26 0.68 3.37 8.59
N ASP A 27 1.81 2.96 9.15
CA ASP A 27 2.90 3.87 9.48
C ASP A 27 3.76 4.04 8.23
N THR A 28 3.56 5.18 7.57
CA THR A 28 4.25 5.50 6.32
C THR A 28 5.71 5.92 6.54
N GLU A 29 6.15 6.21 7.77
CA GLU A 29 7.55 6.54 8.06
C GLU A 29 8.35 5.25 8.20
N HIS A 30 7.90 4.34 9.07
CA HIS A 30 8.56 3.06 9.35
C HIS A 30 8.19 1.94 8.38
N LYS A 31 7.20 2.16 7.49
CA LYS A 31 6.67 1.18 6.53
C LYS A 31 6.06 -0.06 7.20
N ILE A 32 5.43 0.14 8.35
CA ILE A 32 4.81 -0.91 9.16
C ILE A 32 3.30 -0.85 8.99
N ILE A 33 2.67 -2.01 8.83
CA ILE A 33 1.22 -2.16 8.82
C ILE A 33 0.78 -2.55 10.24
N TYR A 34 -0.12 -1.77 10.83
CA TYR A 34 -0.79 -2.08 12.09
C TYR A 34 -2.26 -2.40 11.81
N PHE A 35 -2.80 -3.39 12.51
CA PHE A 35 -4.20 -3.81 12.38
C PHE A 35 -4.59 -4.04 10.92
N GLY A 36 -4.07 -5.10 10.28
CA GLY A 36 -4.34 -5.43 8.86
C GLY A 36 -5.80 -5.75 8.51
N GLY A 37 -6.75 -5.43 9.40
CA GLY A 37 -8.17 -5.67 9.26
C GLY A 37 -8.49 -7.15 9.04
N ALA A 38 -9.13 -7.44 7.92
CA ALA A 38 -9.45 -8.81 7.51
C ALA A 38 -8.21 -9.67 7.15
N LEU A 39 -7.00 -9.08 7.13
CA LEU A 39 -5.74 -9.76 6.86
C LEU A 39 -4.81 -9.70 8.09
N PRO A 40 -5.03 -10.52 9.14
CA PRO A 40 -4.28 -10.45 10.39
C PRO A 40 -2.77 -10.67 10.23
N PHE A 41 -2.34 -11.40 9.20
CA PHE A 41 -0.93 -11.67 8.93
C PHE A 41 -0.13 -10.43 8.49
N LEU A 42 -0.80 -9.32 8.20
CA LEU A 42 -0.15 -8.04 7.89
C LEU A 42 0.21 -7.26 9.16
N ASP A 43 -0.37 -7.57 10.31
CA ASP A 43 -0.13 -6.82 11.54
C ASP A 43 1.34 -6.95 12.00
N GLY A 44 1.99 -5.80 12.22
CA GLY A 44 3.41 -5.70 12.54
C GLY A 44 4.36 -5.95 11.36
N LEU A 45 3.85 -6.14 10.14
CA LEU A 45 4.70 -6.41 8.97
C LEU A 45 5.43 -5.14 8.54
N ASN A 46 6.76 -5.16 8.66
CA ASN A 46 7.63 -4.13 8.09
C ASN A 46 7.96 -4.46 6.63
N LEU A 47 7.43 -3.67 5.69
CA LEU A 47 7.65 -3.88 4.26
C LEU A 47 9.02 -3.39 3.77
N GLN A 48 9.65 -2.46 4.50
CA GLN A 48 11.01 -2.03 4.19
C GLN A 48 12.02 -3.13 4.52
N GLU A 49 11.87 -3.78 5.67
CA GLU A 49 12.72 -4.92 6.08
C GLU A 49 12.52 -6.12 5.14
N THR A 50 11.29 -6.41 4.72
CA THR A 50 11.02 -7.60 3.91
C THR A 50 11.32 -7.41 2.43
N LEU A 51 10.73 -6.39 1.78
CA LEU A 51 10.89 -6.14 0.34
C LEU A 51 12.09 -5.25 0.06
N GLY A 52 12.28 -4.20 0.85
CA GLY A 52 13.37 -3.23 0.64
C GLY A 52 14.74 -3.85 0.80
N GLU A 53 14.96 -4.65 1.85
CA GLU A 53 16.25 -5.33 2.04
C GLU A 53 16.52 -6.40 0.98
N LYS A 54 15.49 -7.11 0.51
CA LYS A 54 15.66 -8.15 -0.50
C LYS A 54 15.96 -7.56 -1.88
N TYR A 55 15.20 -6.55 -2.32
CA TYR A 55 15.27 -6.04 -3.69
C TYR A 55 16.15 -4.79 -3.84
N LYS A 56 16.59 -4.18 -2.74
CA LYS A 56 17.44 -2.98 -2.72
C LYS A 56 16.86 -1.82 -3.52
N VAL A 57 15.54 -1.68 -3.50
CA VAL A 57 14.82 -0.53 -4.08
C VAL A 57 13.97 0.15 -3.00
N PRO A 58 13.61 1.43 -3.17
CA PRO A 58 12.69 2.12 -2.28
C PRO A 58 11.35 1.40 -2.18
N VAL A 59 10.82 1.29 -0.96
CA VAL A 59 9.49 0.75 -0.69
C VAL A 59 8.60 1.85 -0.12
N SER A 60 7.40 1.97 -0.65
CA SER A 60 6.34 2.84 -0.13
C SER A 60 5.13 2.00 0.23
N VAL A 61 4.44 2.40 1.29
CA VAL A 61 3.23 1.74 1.78
C VAL A 61 2.20 2.81 2.04
N GLU A 62 0.96 2.58 1.63
CA GLU A 62 -0.16 3.48 1.88
C GLU A 62 -1.43 2.68 2.21
N ASN A 63 -2.35 3.28 2.95
CA ASN A 63 -3.66 2.67 3.17
C ASN A 63 -4.43 2.54 1.84
N ASP A 64 -5.16 1.45 1.66
CA ASP A 64 -5.97 1.17 0.48
C ASP A 64 -6.95 2.30 0.12
N GLY A 65 -7.73 2.81 1.07
CA GLY A 65 -8.65 3.94 0.89
C GLY A 65 -7.95 5.25 0.50
N LYS A 66 -6.80 5.53 1.12
CA LYS A 66 -5.98 6.71 0.76
C LYS A 66 -5.37 6.58 -0.63
N ALA A 67 -4.82 5.43 -0.98
CA ALA A 67 -4.30 5.15 -2.32
C ALA A 67 -5.39 5.29 -3.38
N ALA A 68 -6.60 4.84 -3.05
CA ALA A 68 -7.80 5.01 -3.84
C ALA A 68 -8.16 6.49 -4.07
N ALA A 69 -8.10 7.34 -3.04
CA ALA A 69 -8.33 8.78 -3.18
C ALA A 69 -7.23 9.48 -3.99
N LEU A 70 -5.96 9.11 -3.77
CA LEU A 70 -4.82 9.61 -4.54
C LEU A 70 -4.94 9.25 -6.03
N ALA A 71 -5.44 8.06 -6.36
CA ALA A 71 -5.69 7.66 -7.74
C ALA A 71 -6.75 8.55 -8.41
N GLU A 72 -7.85 8.86 -7.70
CA GLU A 72 -8.88 9.79 -8.19
C GLU A 72 -8.32 11.21 -8.37
N GLN A 73 -7.45 11.68 -7.47
CA GLN A 73 -6.83 13.00 -7.59
C GLN A 73 -5.83 13.09 -8.73
N TRP A 74 -5.13 11.99 -9.03
CA TRP A 74 -4.13 11.97 -10.10
C TRP A 74 -4.77 11.89 -11.49
N HIS A 75 -5.73 10.98 -11.67
CA HIS A 75 -6.26 10.62 -12.99
C HIS A 75 -7.77 10.32 -13.01
N GLY A 76 -8.50 10.66 -11.95
CA GLY A 76 -9.94 10.45 -11.85
C GLY A 76 -10.72 11.74 -11.64
N GLU A 77 -11.88 11.63 -10.99
CA GLU A 77 -12.85 12.73 -10.86
C GLU A 77 -12.44 13.78 -9.83
N LEU A 78 -11.38 13.52 -9.05
CA LEU A 78 -10.80 14.49 -8.12
C LEU A 78 -9.61 15.24 -8.73
N GLN A 79 -9.36 15.09 -10.04
CA GLN A 79 -8.32 15.86 -10.72
C GLN A 79 -8.62 17.37 -10.64
N ASP A 80 -7.59 18.16 -10.35
CA ASP A 80 -7.67 19.61 -10.16
C ASP A 80 -8.61 20.07 -9.01
N ILE A 81 -8.98 19.14 -8.11
CA ILE A 81 -9.70 19.43 -6.87
C ILE A 81 -8.70 19.46 -5.70
N ASP A 82 -8.61 20.62 -5.04
CA ASP A 82 -7.72 20.80 -3.88
C ASP A 82 -8.22 20.02 -2.65
N ASP A 83 -9.53 20.06 -2.39
CA ASP A 83 -10.17 19.42 -1.25
C ASP A 83 -11.24 18.42 -1.72
N GLY A 84 -10.82 17.16 -1.90
CA GLY A 84 -11.66 16.06 -2.36
C GLY A 84 -11.76 14.93 -1.35
N VAL A 85 -12.94 14.29 -1.26
CA VAL A 85 -13.14 13.08 -0.45
C VAL A 85 -13.65 11.97 -1.35
N ARG A 86 -12.98 10.82 -1.29
CA ARG A 86 -13.50 9.57 -1.86
C ARG A 86 -14.13 8.75 -0.74
N LEU A 87 -15.39 8.33 -0.93
CA LEU A 87 -16.11 7.47 0.00
C LEU A 87 -16.39 6.11 -0.66
N PRO A 88 -15.66 5.04 -0.31
CA PRO A 88 -15.99 3.70 -0.79
C PRO A 88 -17.33 3.24 -0.18
N LEU A 89 -18.24 2.72 -1.00
CA LEU A 89 -19.55 2.21 -0.56
C LEU A 89 -19.56 0.68 -0.34
N GLU A 90 -18.39 0.06 -0.36
CA GLU A 90 -18.20 -1.34 0.00
C GLU A 90 -18.09 -1.51 1.51
N PRO A 91 -18.39 -2.70 2.08
CA PRO A 91 -18.12 -2.95 3.48
C PRO A 91 -16.65 -2.63 3.73
N ALA A 92 -16.38 -1.71 4.67
CA ALA A 92 -15.02 -1.46 5.08
C ALA A 92 -14.41 -2.81 5.43
N LEU A 93 -13.33 -3.19 4.76
CA LEU A 93 -12.42 -4.23 5.23
C LEU A 93 -11.82 -3.67 6.52
N VAL A 94 -12.62 -3.76 7.59
CA VAL A 94 -12.52 -3.07 8.88
C VAL A 94 -11.08 -2.73 9.22
N ALA A 95 -10.76 -1.44 9.16
CA ALA A 95 -9.56 -0.87 9.74
C ALA A 95 -10.02 0.07 10.86
N GLU A 96 -10.13 -0.48 12.07
CA GLU A 96 -9.89 0.26 13.31
C GLU A 96 -8.53 -0.17 13.85
#